data_AF-A0A553UQG9-F1
#
_entry.id   AF-A0A553UQG9-F1
#
_cell.length_a   1.000
_cell.length_b   1.000
_cell.length_c   1.000
_cell.angle_alpha   90.00
_cell.angle_beta   90.00
_cell.angle_gamma   90.00
#
_symmetry.space_group_name_H-M   'P 1'
#
loop_
_entity.id
_entity.type
_entity.pdbx_description
1 polymer ?
#
loop_
_entity_poly.entity_id
_entity_poly.type
_entity_poly.pdbx_seq_one_letter_code
_entity_poly.pdbx_strand_id
1 'polypeptide(L)'
;MSSVRPIWLVLVLLTLIGGGASGYHWLEGWNWSDSVYMTLMVLTTVGFNEVHQLSRPGEYFTDVLMVAGIGLMLYLLTVLAESALRGVVDPQRARRRKERRVKMLKGHTLVCGYGQVGEAVCAALKQAGRSVVVIDTDAERLAYASAHGLQVLGGDATDEEVLKRAGVERAGALVSVIHSDPANLYVVLSARGLVPELKIIARASDESAARKMRRAGASEVVNPYQLSGNRIARLMIAPHLARFLSSDLDSSHFTVREGAVPSGYVGKTIEQFGQDSGALVVAIWRDNQALRARPQEVLLSTDTLLLAGTAAEVAGVGS
;
A
#
# COMPACT_ATOMS: atom_id res chain seq x y z
N MET A 1 2.98 27.82 19.83
CA MET A 1 1.95 28.73 20.41
C MET A 1 0.60 28.02 20.67
N SER A 2 0.57 26.71 20.97
CA SER A 2 -0.68 25.93 21.10
C SER A 2 -1.03 25.49 22.52
N SER A 3 -0.13 25.67 23.51
CA SER A 3 -0.34 25.25 24.90
C SER A 3 -1.08 26.26 25.77
N VAL A 4 -1.27 27.50 25.31
CA VAL A 4 -1.86 28.60 26.10
C VAL A 4 -3.39 28.65 25.98
N ARG A 5 -3.95 28.13 24.88
CA ARG A 5 -5.39 28.15 24.58
C ARG A 5 -6.28 27.44 25.63
N PRO A 6 -5.95 26.22 26.11
CA PRO A 6 -6.81 25.53 27.08
C PRO A 6 -6.76 26.18 28.48
N ILE A 7 -5.60 26.72 28.88
CA ILE A 7 -5.44 27.37 30.19
C ILE A 7 -6.28 28.65 30.26
N TRP A 8 -6.25 29.45 29.18
CA TRP A 8 -7.03 30.68 29.11
C TRP A 8 -8.55 30.43 29.15
N LEU A 9 -9.03 29.37 28.50
CA LEU A 9 -10.44 28.98 28.52
C LEU A 9 -10.94 28.61 29.93
N VAL A 10 -10.12 27.86 30.68
CA VAL A 10 -10.44 27.51 32.07
C VAL A 10 -10.50 28.78 32.94
N LEU A 11 -9.59 29.72 32.74
CA LEU A 11 -9.60 30.99 33.48
C LEU A 11 -10.84 31.84 33.15
N VAL A 12 -11.24 31.92 31.88
CA VAL A 12 -12.46 32.65 31.47
C VAL A 12 -13.70 32.01 32.09
N LEU A 13 -13.80 30.68 32.08
CA LEU A 13 -14.91 29.95 32.70
C LEU A 13 -14.99 30.19 34.21
N LEU A 14 -13.86 30.10 34.92
CA LEU A 14 -13.81 30.37 36.36
C LEU A 14 -14.18 31.82 36.69
N THR A 15 -13.78 32.77 35.83
CA THR A 15 -14.12 34.19 35.99
C THR A 15 -15.62 34.43 35.80
N LEU A 16 -16.24 33.79 34.79
CA LEU A 16 -17.68 33.87 34.57
C LEU A 16 -18.48 33.23 35.72
N ILE A 17 -18.03 32.07 36.22
CA ILE A 17 -18.68 31.40 37.35
C ILE A 17 -18.56 32.24 38.63
N GLY A 18 -17.36 32.77 38.92
CA GLY A 18 -17.12 33.63 40.08
C GLY A 18 -17.87 34.96 39.99
N GLY A 19 -17.90 35.58 38.81
CA GLY A 19 -18.63 36.82 38.53
C GLY A 19 -20.14 36.65 38.63
N GLY A 20 -20.68 35.56 38.06
CA GLY A 20 -22.09 35.18 38.19
C GLY A 20 -22.49 34.95 39.65
N ALA A 21 -21.72 34.15 40.38
CA ALA A 21 -22.00 33.84 41.78
C ALA A 21 -21.93 35.09 42.68
N SER A 22 -20.93 35.95 42.46
CA SER A 22 -20.82 37.21 43.20
C SER A 22 -21.96 38.17 42.87
N GLY A 23 -22.40 38.21 41.61
CA GLY A 23 -23.53 39.02 41.15
C GLY A 23 -24.83 38.62 41.84
N TYR A 24 -25.18 37.32 41.84
CA TYR A 24 -26.38 36.84 42.54
C TYR A 24 -26.28 37.01 44.06
N HIS A 25 -25.10 36.83 44.66
CA HIS A 25 -24.92 37.05 46.10
C HIS A 25 -25.17 38.52 46.50
N TRP A 26 -24.71 39.49 45.70
CA TRP A 26 -24.87 40.91 46.02
C TRP A 26 -26.21 41.50 45.58
N LEU A 27 -26.76 41.08 44.45
CA LEU A 27 -28.02 41.60 43.92
C LEU A 27 -29.23 40.98 44.62
N GLU A 28 -29.17 39.66 44.89
CA GLU A 28 -30.32 38.90 45.41
C GLU A 28 -30.12 38.42 46.86
N GLY A 29 -28.93 38.58 47.44
CA GLY A 29 -28.65 38.19 48.83
C GLY A 29 -28.59 36.68 49.05
N TRP A 30 -28.47 35.88 48.00
CA TRP A 30 -28.50 34.41 48.08
C TRP A 30 -27.23 33.83 48.72
N ASN A 31 -27.34 32.61 49.25
CA ASN A 31 -26.17 31.87 49.71
C ASN A 31 -25.23 31.56 48.54
N TRP A 32 -23.92 31.52 48.81
CA TRP A 32 -22.89 31.24 47.79
C TRP A 32 -23.13 29.94 47.00
N SER A 33 -23.67 28.91 47.66
CA SER A 33 -24.05 27.65 47.01
C SER A 33 -25.09 27.86 45.92
N ASP A 34 -26.11 28.65 46.21
CA ASP A 34 -27.28 28.86 45.37
C ASP A 34 -26.92 29.79 44.21
N SER A 35 -26.08 30.79 44.48
CA SER A 35 -25.51 31.69 43.47
C SER A 35 -24.61 30.96 42.47
N VAL A 36 -23.75 30.04 42.93
CA VAL A 36 -22.92 29.20 42.05
C VAL A 36 -23.80 28.26 41.23
N TYR A 37 -24.80 27.63 41.87
CA TYR A 37 -25.72 26.72 41.19
C TYR A 37 -26.53 27.43 40.11
N MET A 38 -27.10 28.60 40.39
CA MET A 38 -27.81 29.42 39.40
C MET A 38 -26.89 29.81 38.23
N THR A 39 -25.67 30.24 38.54
CA THR A 39 -24.68 30.63 37.52
C THR A 39 -24.34 29.47 36.59
N LEU A 40 -24.14 28.26 37.13
CA LEU A 40 -23.87 27.07 36.32
C LEU A 40 -25.08 26.70 35.46
N MET A 41 -26.30 26.81 35.97
CA MET A 41 -27.55 26.54 35.23
C MET A 41 -27.70 27.46 34.01
N VAL A 42 -27.39 28.75 34.17
CA VAL A 42 -27.43 29.76 33.10
C VAL A 42 -26.28 29.53 32.10
N LEU A 43 -25.06 29.33 32.60
CA LEU A 43 -23.85 29.21 31.77
C LEU A 43 -23.82 27.94 30.94
N THR A 44 -24.36 26.83 31.47
CA THR A 44 -24.48 25.56 30.75
C THR A 44 -25.67 25.51 29.80
N THR A 45 -26.49 26.57 29.74
CA THR A 45 -27.69 26.68 28.89
C THR A 45 -28.76 25.62 29.15
N VAL A 46 -28.75 24.99 30.33
CA VAL A 46 -29.76 23.98 30.73
C VAL A 46 -31.08 24.65 31.10
N GLY A 47 -31.03 25.75 31.87
CA GLY A 47 -32.18 26.65 32.10
C GLY A 47 -33.46 26.00 32.63
N PHE A 48 -33.37 24.96 33.47
CA PHE A 48 -34.53 24.17 33.90
C PHE A 48 -35.54 24.95 34.76
N ASN A 49 -35.07 25.70 35.77
CA ASN A 49 -35.87 26.63 36.56
C ASN A 49 -34.97 27.60 37.36
N GLU A 50 -35.52 28.73 37.80
CA GLU A 50 -34.87 29.63 38.75
C GLU A 50 -34.82 28.99 40.15
N VAL A 51 -33.72 29.21 40.87
CA VAL A 51 -33.53 28.68 42.23
C VAL A 51 -34.44 29.40 43.24
N HIS A 52 -34.59 30.72 43.05
CA HIS A 52 -35.51 31.60 43.77
C HIS A 52 -36.09 32.61 42.78
N GLN A 53 -37.18 33.29 43.14
CA GLN A 53 -37.76 34.36 42.31
C GLN A 53 -36.77 35.52 42.18
N LEU A 54 -36.45 35.90 40.94
CA LEU A 54 -35.53 37.00 40.65
C LEU A 54 -36.20 38.37 40.85
N SER A 55 -35.41 39.35 41.29
CA SER A 55 -35.79 40.76 41.22
C SER A 55 -35.56 41.31 39.80
N ARG A 56 -36.18 42.44 39.44
CA ARG A 56 -35.96 43.09 38.12
C ARG A 56 -34.47 43.33 37.80
N PRO A 57 -33.62 43.80 38.74
CA PRO A 57 -32.17 43.86 38.53
C PRO A 57 -31.52 42.48 38.28
N GLY A 58 -31.97 41.43 38.99
CA GLY A 58 -31.47 40.06 38.81
C GLY A 58 -31.87 39.42 37.49
N GLU A 59 -33.05 39.75 36.96
CA GLU A 59 -33.50 39.35 35.62
C GLU A 59 -32.54 39.90 34.55
N TYR A 60 -32.30 41.23 34.54
CA TYR A 60 -31.37 41.85 33.58
C TYR A 60 -29.93 41.32 33.71
N PHE A 61 -29.49 41.02 34.94
CA PHE A 61 -28.19 40.40 35.16
C PHE A 61 -28.12 38.99 34.55
N THR A 62 -29.18 38.21 34.74
CA THR A 62 -29.31 36.85 34.21
C THR A 62 -29.32 36.86 32.67
N ASP A 63 -30.02 37.80 32.04
CA ASP A 63 -30.03 37.97 30.59
C ASP A 63 -28.62 38.20 30.02
N VAL A 64 -27.86 39.12 30.64
CA VAL A 64 -26.48 39.41 30.23
C VAL A 64 -25.58 38.19 30.40
N LEU A 65 -25.72 37.48 31.54
CA LEU A 65 -24.96 36.27 31.83
C LEU A 65 -25.29 35.13 30.84
N MET A 66 -26.56 35.02 30.42
CA MET A 66 -27.01 34.03 29.45
C MET A 66 -26.41 34.28 28.06
N VAL A 67 -26.43 35.55 27.59
CA VAL A 67 -25.80 35.91 26.31
C VAL A 67 -24.30 35.61 26.31
N ALA A 68 -23.61 35.95 27.40
CA ALA A 68 -22.19 35.63 27.58
C ALA A 68 -21.94 34.11 27.59
N GLY A 69 -22.81 33.34 28.26
CA GLY A 69 -22.72 31.89 28.34
C GLY A 69 -22.92 31.19 27.00
N ILE A 70 -23.92 31.62 26.23
CA ILE A 70 -24.17 31.09 24.88
C ILE A 70 -22.95 31.34 23.99
N GLY A 71 -22.37 32.54 24.02
CA GLY A 71 -21.16 32.87 23.26
C GLY A 71 -19.98 31.96 23.61
N LEU A 72 -19.76 31.73 24.91
CA LEU A 72 -18.71 30.82 25.38
C LEU A 72 -18.97 29.37 24.93
N MET A 73 -20.22 28.90 25.02
CA MET A 73 -20.59 27.53 24.66
C MET A 73 -20.41 27.26 23.16
N LEU A 74 -20.82 28.20 22.28
CA LEU A 74 -20.59 28.12 20.84
C LEU A 74 -19.09 28.10 20.49
N TYR A 75 -18.29 28.89 21.21
CA TYR A 75 -16.84 28.89 21.04
C TYR A 75 -16.22 27.55 21.46
N LEU A 76 -16.63 27.01 22.62
CA LEU A 76 -16.17 25.70 23.10
C LEU A 76 -16.53 24.58 22.12
N LEU A 77 -17.74 24.58 21.56
CA LEU A 77 -18.16 23.63 20.53
C LEU A 77 -17.27 23.71 19.29
N THR A 78 -16.94 24.93 18.83
CA THR A 78 -16.03 25.14 17.69
C THR A 78 -14.62 24.59 17.97
N VAL A 79 -14.07 24.84 19.16
CA VAL A 79 -12.75 24.33 19.56
C VAL A 79 -12.75 22.80 19.65
N LEU A 80 -13.82 22.20 20.19
CA LEU A 80 -13.98 20.74 20.25
C LEU A 80 -14.11 20.13 18.84
N ALA A 81 -14.89 20.74 17.95
CA ALA A 81 -15.02 20.32 16.56
C ALA A 81 -13.68 20.38 15.81
N GLU A 82 -12.92 21.48 15.96
CA GLU A 82 -11.56 21.59 15.41
C GLU A 82 -10.63 20.51 15.96
N SER A 83 -10.71 20.20 17.26
CA SER A 83 -9.88 19.18 17.91
C SER A 83 -10.20 17.77 17.37
N ALA A 84 -11.49 17.43 17.23
CA ALA A 84 -11.92 16.16 16.66
C ALA A 84 -11.45 16.01 15.20
N LEU A 85 -11.57 17.07 14.39
CA LEU A 85 -11.05 17.08 13.02
C LEU A 85 -9.53 16.93 12.96
N ARG A 86 -8.79 17.58 13.87
CA ARG A 86 -7.32 17.47 13.97
C ARG A 86 -6.85 16.10 14.47
N GLY A 87 -7.62 15.44 15.34
CA GLY A 87 -7.34 14.10 15.85
C GLY A 87 -7.31 13.02 14.76
N VAL A 88 -8.01 13.27 13.64
CA VAL A 88 -8.06 12.38 12.48
C VAL A 88 -6.91 12.65 11.50
N VAL A 89 -6.24 13.80 11.54
CA VAL A 89 -5.31 14.23 10.49
C VAL A 89 -4.12 15.02 11.07
N ASP A 90 -3.14 14.33 11.67
CA ASP A 90 -1.74 14.82 11.59
C ASP A 90 -1.00 14.01 10.51
N PRO A 91 -1.11 14.45 9.23
CA PRO A 91 -0.53 13.75 8.11
C PRO A 91 1.01 13.71 8.21
N GLN A 92 1.62 14.64 8.95
CA GLN A 92 3.06 14.66 9.16
C GLN A 92 3.51 13.55 10.12
N ARG A 93 2.79 13.32 11.22
CA ARG A 93 3.06 12.18 12.12
C ARG A 93 2.84 10.84 11.44
N ALA A 94 1.74 10.70 10.69
CA ALA A 94 1.44 9.49 9.93
C ALA A 94 2.54 9.20 8.88
N ARG A 95 2.99 10.23 8.14
CA ARG A 95 4.07 10.12 7.16
C ARG A 95 5.40 9.72 7.80
N ARG A 96 5.79 10.35 8.92
CA ARG A 96 7.01 9.99 9.66
C ARG A 96 6.99 8.53 10.14
N ARG A 97 5.85 8.02 10.59
CA ARG A 97 5.71 6.61 11.01
C ARG A 97 5.86 5.64 9.84
N LYS A 98 5.25 5.96 8.68
CA LYS A 98 5.38 5.17 7.45
C LYS A 98 6.82 5.15 6.94
N GLU A 99 7.47 6.31 6.85
CA GLU A 99 8.87 6.41 6.42
C GLU A 99 9.83 5.65 7.34
N ARG A 100 9.60 5.67 8.66
CA ARG A 100 10.40 4.87 9.60
C ARG A 100 10.27 3.37 9.35
N ARG A 101 9.07 2.86 9.02
CA ARG A 101 8.86 1.45 8.67
C ARG A 101 9.61 1.09 7.40
N VAL A 102 9.52 1.93 6.37
CA VAL A 102 10.26 1.74 5.12
C VAL A 102 11.76 1.63 5.40
N LYS A 103 12.34 2.56 6.18
CA LYS A 103 13.77 2.57 6.51
C LYS A 103 14.31 1.28 7.15
N MET A 104 13.47 0.49 7.82
CA MET A 104 13.90 -0.74 8.50
C MET A 104 13.87 -1.98 7.58
N LEU A 105 13.23 -1.92 6.41
CA LEU A 105 13.13 -3.07 5.51
C LEU A 105 14.51 -3.39 4.89
N LYS A 106 14.70 -4.64 4.46
CA LYS A 106 15.85 -5.06 3.64
C LYS A 106 15.38 -6.14 2.68
N GLY A 107 15.97 -6.19 1.48
CA GLY A 107 15.59 -7.18 0.46
C GLY A 107 14.16 -7.02 -0.05
N HIS A 108 13.50 -5.88 0.22
CA HIS A 108 12.16 -5.58 -0.28
C HIS A 108 12.22 -5.22 -1.77
N THR A 109 11.08 -5.34 -2.45
CA THR A 109 10.92 -4.89 -3.83
C THR A 109 10.38 -3.47 -3.85
N LEU A 110 11.06 -2.57 -4.56
CA LEU A 110 10.55 -1.24 -4.88
C LEU A 110 9.65 -1.34 -6.11
N VAL A 111 8.43 -0.78 -6.03
CA VAL A 111 7.53 -0.65 -7.19
C VAL A 111 7.29 0.83 -7.44
N CYS A 112 7.84 1.35 -8.54
CA CYS A 112 7.71 2.73 -8.96
C CYS A 112 6.53 2.85 -9.93
N GLY A 113 5.47 3.54 -9.49
CA GLY A 113 4.18 3.64 -10.15
C GLY A 113 3.17 2.62 -9.62
N TYR A 114 2.01 3.11 -9.18
CA TYR A 114 0.87 2.33 -8.69
C TYR A 114 -0.36 2.53 -9.59
N GLY A 115 -0.16 2.52 -10.91
CA GLY A 115 -1.25 2.37 -11.87
C GLY A 115 -1.69 0.90 -12.00
N GLN A 116 -2.47 0.59 -13.03
CA GLN A 116 -3.01 -0.78 -13.27
C GLN A 116 -1.94 -1.88 -13.22
N VAL A 117 -0.79 -1.66 -13.87
CA VAL A 117 0.32 -2.64 -13.88
C VAL A 117 0.97 -2.72 -12.50
N GLY A 118 1.18 -1.59 -11.83
CA GLY A 118 1.79 -1.55 -10.50
C GLY A 118 0.94 -2.23 -9.43
N GLU A 119 -0.38 -2.03 -9.47
CA GLU A 119 -1.34 -2.71 -8.60
C GLU A 119 -1.26 -4.23 -8.78
N ALA A 120 -1.30 -4.72 -10.03
CA ALA A 120 -1.20 -6.15 -10.33
C ALA A 120 0.13 -6.75 -9.87
N VAL A 121 1.25 -6.04 -10.09
CA VAL A 121 2.58 -6.45 -9.60
C VAL A 121 2.60 -6.53 -8.08
N CYS A 122 2.07 -5.52 -7.37
CA CYS A 122 2.03 -5.51 -5.92
C CYS A 122 1.16 -6.64 -5.36
N ALA A 123 0.01 -6.92 -5.99
CA ALA A 123 -0.87 -8.01 -5.59
C ALA A 123 -0.17 -9.37 -5.70
N ALA A 124 0.46 -9.66 -6.84
CA ALA A 124 1.17 -10.92 -7.07
C ALA A 124 2.37 -11.08 -6.12
N LEU A 125 3.17 -10.03 -5.93
CA LEU A 125 4.29 -10.07 -4.99
C LEU A 125 3.84 -10.29 -3.55
N LYS A 126 2.74 -9.65 -3.14
CA LYS A 126 2.15 -9.82 -1.80
C LYS A 126 1.61 -11.23 -1.59
N GLN A 127 0.93 -11.81 -2.59
CA GLN A 127 0.48 -13.21 -2.55
C GLN A 127 1.66 -14.17 -2.41
N ALA A 128 2.78 -13.87 -3.05
CA ALA A 128 4.03 -14.63 -2.90
C ALA A 128 4.81 -14.32 -1.60
N GLY A 129 4.22 -13.61 -0.63
CA GLY A 129 4.84 -13.30 0.66
C GLY A 129 6.02 -12.32 0.59
N ARG A 130 6.19 -11.58 -0.52
CA ARG A 130 7.29 -10.63 -0.70
C ARG A 130 6.96 -9.27 -0.08
N SER A 131 7.96 -8.66 0.56
CA SER A 131 7.86 -7.30 1.08
C SER A 131 7.93 -6.28 -0.06
N VAL A 132 6.95 -5.38 -0.14
CA VAL A 132 6.83 -4.38 -1.22
C VAL A 132 6.74 -2.97 -0.64
N VAL A 133 7.47 -2.04 -1.27
CA VAL A 133 7.33 -0.59 -1.03
C VAL A 133 6.96 0.08 -2.35
N VAL A 134 5.83 0.78 -2.34
CA VAL A 134 5.29 1.49 -3.50
C VAL A 134 5.72 2.95 -3.48
N ILE A 135 6.15 3.47 -4.62
CA ILE A 135 6.44 4.89 -4.85
C ILE A 135 5.51 5.42 -5.94
N ASP A 136 4.78 6.49 -5.65
CA ASP A 136 3.93 7.19 -6.63
C ASP A 136 3.81 8.67 -6.24
N THR A 137 3.40 9.52 -7.19
CA THR A 137 3.13 10.94 -6.96
C THR A 137 1.66 11.19 -6.61
N ASP A 138 0.76 10.30 -7.01
CA ASP A 138 -0.68 10.39 -6.77
C ASP A 138 -1.04 9.94 -5.33
N ALA A 139 -1.55 10.89 -4.55
CA ALA A 139 -1.91 10.67 -3.16
C ALA A 139 -3.08 9.69 -2.99
N GLU A 140 -4.03 9.65 -3.92
CA GLU A 140 -5.19 8.75 -3.84
C GLU A 140 -4.76 7.29 -4.07
N ARG A 141 -3.89 7.07 -5.07
CA ARG A 141 -3.31 5.74 -5.32
C ARG A 141 -2.51 5.23 -4.12
N LEU A 142 -1.72 6.09 -3.49
CA LEU A 142 -0.98 5.73 -2.28
C LEU A 142 -1.89 5.47 -1.08
N ALA A 143 -2.98 6.21 -0.94
CA ALA A 143 -3.98 5.97 0.10
C ALA A 143 -4.63 4.59 -0.08
N TYR A 144 -5.04 4.27 -1.31
CA TYR A 144 -5.60 2.97 -1.67
C TYR A 144 -4.61 1.83 -1.43
N ALA A 145 -3.36 1.95 -1.92
CA ALA A 145 -2.31 0.96 -1.68
C ALA A 145 -2.06 0.73 -0.17
N SER A 146 -2.02 1.81 0.61
CA SER A 146 -1.85 1.75 2.06
C SER A 146 -3.02 1.08 2.76
N ALA A 147 -4.26 1.31 2.32
CA ALA A 147 -5.45 0.65 2.86
C ALA A 147 -5.43 -0.86 2.59
N HIS A 148 -4.81 -1.28 1.49
CA HIS A 148 -4.57 -2.68 1.14
C HIS A 148 -3.29 -3.25 1.78
N GLY A 149 -2.74 -2.59 2.80
CA GLY A 149 -1.64 -3.10 3.62
C GLY A 149 -0.25 -3.00 2.99
N LEU A 150 -0.08 -2.27 1.89
CA LEU A 150 1.23 -2.00 1.30
C LEU A 150 1.97 -0.90 2.05
N GLN A 151 3.30 -0.97 2.08
CA GLN A 151 4.11 0.17 2.48
C GLN A 151 4.20 1.14 1.31
N VAL A 152 4.00 2.42 1.57
CA VAL A 152 3.92 3.46 0.53
C VAL A 152 4.82 4.64 0.86
N LEU A 153 5.42 5.23 -0.17
CA LEU A 153 6.21 6.45 -0.10
C LEU A 153 5.76 7.41 -1.20
N GLY A 154 5.28 8.60 -0.82
CA GLY A 154 4.94 9.63 -1.79
C GLY A 154 6.16 10.39 -2.28
N GLY A 155 6.33 10.45 -3.60
CA GLY A 155 7.41 11.15 -4.28
C GLY A 155 7.52 10.76 -5.75
N ASP A 156 8.22 11.57 -6.53
CA ASP A 156 8.56 11.23 -7.90
C ASP A 156 9.73 10.22 -7.90
N ALA A 157 9.50 9.03 -8.44
CA ALA A 157 10.54 8.00 -8.48
C ALA A 157 11.71 8.36 -9.41
N THR A 158 11.53 9.34 -10.31
CA THR A 158 12.64 9.88 -11.09
C THR A 158 13.64 10.59 -10.18
N ASP A 159 13.22 11.21 -9.08
CA ASP A 159 14.13 11.83 -8.12
C ASP A 159 14.95 10.76 -7.36
N GLU A 160 16.27 10.82 -7.51
CA GLU A 160 17.22 9.93 -6.85
C GLU A 160 17.06 9.93 -5.32
N GLU A 161 16.76 11.10 -4.72
CA GLU A 161 16.57 11.21 -3.27
C GLU A 161 15.30 10.49 -2.80
N VAL A 162 14.28 10.38 -3.65
CA VAL A 162 13.08 9.57 -3.36
C VAL A 162 13.44 8.08 -3.37
N LEU A 163 14.25 7.62 -4.34
CA LEU A 163 14.73 6.23 -4.38
C LEU A 163 15.59 5.88 -3.15
N LYS A 164 16.49 6.79 -2.74
CA LYS A 164 17.28 6.63 -1.50
C LYS A 164 16.39 6.57 -0.26
N ARG A 165 15.40 7.46 -0.13
CA ARG A 165 14.43 7.44 0.98
C ARG A 165 13.60 6.15 1.00
N ALA A 166 13.29 5.59 -0.16
CA ALA A 166 12.65 4.28 -0.30
C ALA A 166 13.59 3.11 0.04
N GLY A 167 14.90 3.37 0.09
CA GLY A 167 15.97 2.44 0.39
C GLY A 167 16.33 1.53 -0.77
N VAL A 168 16.51 2.10 -1.95
CA VAL A 168 16.98 1.37 -3.13
C VAL A 168 18.30 0.61 -2.89
N GLU A 169 19.23 1.18 -2.12
CA GLU A 169 20.52 0.57 -1.76
C GLU A 169 20.41 -0.74 -0.97
N ARG A 170 19.27 -0.95 -0.31
CA ARG A 170 18.97 -2.14 0.51
C ARG A 170 17.81 -2.95 -0.08
N ALA A 171 17.32 -2.60 -1.27
CA ALA A 171 16.26 -3.31 -1.96
C ALA A 171 16.83 -4.56 -2.65
N GLY A 172 16.02 -5.62 -2.75
CA GLY A 172 16.40 -6.82 -3.50
C GLY A 172 16.12 -6.70 -5.00
N ALA A 173 15.15 -5.85 -5.36
CA ALA A 173 14.76 -5.58 -6.74
C ALA A 173 14.01 -4.25 -6.85
N LEU A 174 13.97 -3.70 -8.07
CA LEU A 174 13.14 -2.56 -8.44
C LEU A 174 12.31 -2.88 -9.67
N VAL A 175 11.04 -2.50 -9.63
CA VAL A 175 10.11 -2.58 -10.75
C VAL A 175 9.64 -1.17 -11.10
N SER A 176 9.92 -0.70 -12.32
CA SER A 176 9.46 0.61 -12.82
C SER A 176 8.33 0.42 -13.81
N VAL A 177 7.12 0.81 -13.43
CA VAL A 177 5.88 0.58 -14.17
C VAL A 177 5.05 1.86 -14.34
N ILE A 178 5.73 3.01 -14.27
CA ILE A 178 5.16 4.35 -14.50
C ILE A 178 4.60 4.38 -15.94
N HIS A 179 3.58 5.21 -16.17
CA HIS A 179 2.96 5.33 -17.50
C HIS A 179 3.89 5.92 -18.57
N SER A 180 4.89 6.71 -18.18
CA SER A 180 5.82 7.40 -19.08
C SER A 180 7.10 6.58 -19.29
N ASP A 181 7.38 6.19 -20.53
CA ASP A 181 8.62 5.48 -20.89
C ASP A 181 9.88 6.30 -20.61
N PRO A 182 9.94 7.63 -20.89
CA PRO A 182 11.05 8.46 -20.44
C PRO A 182 11.26 8.44 -18.94
N ALA A 183 10.19 8.46 -18.13
CA ALA A 183 10.30 8.39 -16.67
C ALA A 183 10.85 7.02 -16.24
N ASN A 184 10.32 5.92 -16.78
CA ASN A 184 10.86 4.57 -16.50
C ASN A 184 12.34 4.46 -16.87
N LEU A 185 12.75 5.02 -18.02
CA LEU A 185 14.15 5.04 -18.44
C LEU A 185 15.02 5.81 -17.42
N TYR A 186 14.56 6.96 -16.94
CA TYR A 186 15.29 7.73 -15.92
C TYR A 186 15.40 6.96 -14.60
N VAL A 187 14.31 6.33 -14.13
CA VAL A 187 14.34 5.47 -12.93
C VAL A 187 15.35 4.33 -13.09
N VAL A 188 15.40 3.69 -14.26
CA VAL A 188 16.39 2.63 -14.55
C VAL A 188 17.82 3.18 -14.44
N LEU A 189 18.11 4.33 -15.05
CA LEU A 189 19.42 4.97 -15.00
C LEU A 189 19.82 5.33 -13.56
N SER A 190 18.94 5.99 -12.81
CA SER A 190 19.21 6.37 -11.41
C SER A 190 19.42 5.15 -10.53
N ALA A 191 18.56 4.13 -10.65
CA ALA A 191 18.68 2.91 -9.86
C ALA A 191 19.95 2.12 -10.18
N ARG A 192 20.33 2.01 -11.47
CA ARG A 192 21.57 1.33 -11.88
C ARG A 192 22.82 2.12 -11.46
N GLY A 193 22.76 3.46 -11.49
CA GLY A 193 23.83 4.33 -11.01
C GLY A 193 24.06 4.22 -9.50
N LEU A 194 22.98 4.08 -8.71
CA LEU A 194 23.06 3.87 -7.26
C LEU A 194 23.47 2.45 -6.87
N VAL A 195 22.95 1.44 -7.57
CA VAL A 195 23.16 0.03 -7.24
C VAL A 195 23.44 -0.77 -8.52
N PRO A 196 24.73 -0.94 -8.90
CA PRO A 196 25.13 -1.57 -10.16
C PRO A 196 24.66 -3.01 -10.37
N GLU A 197 24.31 -3.74 -9.31
CA GLU A 197 23.86 -5.15 -9.34
C GLU A 197 22.36 -5.33 -9.10
N LEU A 198 21.59 -4.25 -8.93
CA LEU A 198 20.16 -4.34 -8.62
C LEU A 198 19.41 -5.04 -9.76
N LYS A 199 18.51 -5.97 -9.41
CA LYS A 199 17.57 -6.54 -10.38
C LYS A 199 16.52 -5.48 -10.72
N ILE A 200 16.50 -5.02 -11.96
CA ILE A 200 15.59 -3.96 -12.42
C ILE A 200 14.67 -4.51 -13.51
N ILE A 201 13.36 -4.49 -13.27
CA ILE A 201 12.34 -4.80 -14.27
C ILE A 201 11.66 -3.51 -14.67
N ALA A 202 11.66 -3.17 -15.95
CA ALA A 202 11.03 -1.95 -16.44
C ALA A 202 9.86 -2.25 -17.37
N ARG A 203 8.84 -1.38 -17.35
CA ARG A 203 7.78 -1.33 -18.34
C ARG A 203 8.20 -0.46 -19.51
N ALA A 204 7.99 -0.96 -20.72
CA ALA A 204 8.05 -0.17 -21.94
C ALA A 204 6.71 -0.26 -22.69
N SER A 205 6.30 0.82 -23.37
CA SER A 205 5.11 0.81 -24.22
C SER A 205 5.37 0.25 -25.61
N ASP A 206 6.61 0.33 -26.09
CA ASP A 206 7.05 -0.19 -27.39
C ASP A 206 8.49 -0.75 -27.36
N GLU A 207 8.88 -1.40 -28.46
CA GLU A 207 10.17 -2.07 -28.59
C GLU A 207 11.36 -1.08 -28.74
N SER A 208 11.12 0.16 -29.19
CA SER A 208 12.14 1.21 -29.23
C SER A 208 12.53 1.67 -27.82
N ALA A 209 11.53 1.95 -26.99
CA ALA A 209 11.73 2.25 -25.57
C ALA A 209 12.36 1.06 -24.84
N ALA A 210 11.92 -0.17 -25.13
CA ALA A 210 12.47 -1.37 -24.51
C ALA A 210 13.98 -1.54 -24.75
N ARG A 211 14.44 -1.33 -25.99
CA ARG A 211 15.88 -1.35 -26.30
C ARG A 211 16.67 -0.29 -25.53
N LYS A 212 16.13 0.92 -25.37
CA LYS A 212 16.78 1.99 -24.61
C LYS A 212 16.91 1.62 -23.13
N MET A 213 15.86 1.05 -22.52
CA MET A 213 15.88 0.62 -21.13
C MET A 213 16.85 -0.55 -20.89
N ARG A 214 16.90 -1.54 -21.80
CA ARG A 214 17.91 -2.62 -21.73
C ARG A 214 19.33 -2.06 -21.76
N ARG A 215 19.62 -1.12 -22.67
CA ARG A 215 20.93 -0.43 -22.75
C ARG A 215 21.25 0.40 -21.51
N ALA A 216 20.25 1.00 -20.87
CA ALA A 216 20.41 1.73 -19.62
C ALA A 216 20.66 0.82 -18.41
N GLY A 217 20.54 -0.50 -18.56
CA GLY A 217 20.79 -1.46 -17.50
C GLY A 217 19.53 -2.01 -16.85
N ALA A 218 18.35 -1.97 -17.48
CA ALA A 218 17.24 -2.80 -17.04
C ALA A 218 17.59 -4.28 -17.23
N SER A 219 17.42 -5.10 -16.19
CA SER A 219 17.66 -6.55 -16.26
C SER A 219 16.65 -7.21 -17.19
N GLU A 220 15.38 -6.79 -17.09
CA GLU A 220 14.30 -7.24 -17.96
C GLU A 220 13.39 -6.07 -18.33
N VAL A 221 12.80 -6.15 -19.53
CA VAL A 221 11.85 -5.14 -19.98
C VAL A 221 10.57 -5.78 -20.51
N VAL A 222 9.45 -5.33 -19.99
CA VAL A 222 8.13 -5.91 -20.22
C VAL A 222 7.26 -4.91 -20.98
N ASN A 223 6.69 -5.35 -22.11
CA ASN A 223 5.63 -4.61 -22.79
C ASN A 223 4.25 -5.23 -22.45
N PRO A 224 3.47 -4.62 -21.52
CA PRO A 224 2.19 -5.18 -21.11
C PRO A 224 1.15 -5.17 -22.24
N TYR A 225 1.22 -4.22 -23.17
CA TYR A 225 0.27 -4.14 -24.29
C TYR A 225 0.48 -5.29 -25.28
N GLN A 226 1.74 -5.56 -25.63
CA GLN A 226 2.09 -6.67 -26.51
C GLN A 226 1.78 -8.02 -25.87
N LEU A 227 2.05 -8.18 -24.57
CA LEU A 227 1.69 -9.38 -23.81
C LEU A 227 0.18 -9.63 -23.79
N SER A 228 -0.60 -8.61 -23.44
CA SER A 228 -2.06 -8.68 -23.44
C SER A 228 -2.62 -8.94 -24.84
N GLY A 229 -2.12 -8.24 -25.86
CA GLY A 229 -2.54 -8.43 -27.25
C GLY A 229 -2.28 -9.84 -27.76
N ASN A 230 -1.06 -10.37 -27.53
CA ASN A 230 -0.71 -11.75 -27.86
C ASN A 230 -1.60 -12.75 -27.11
N ARG A 231 -1.93 -12.48 -25.84
CA ARG A 231 -2.81 -13.33 -25.06
C ARG A 231 -4.23 -13.37 -25.62
N ILE A 232 -4.81 -12.22 -25.93
CA ILE A 232 -6.15 -12.11 -26.51
C ILE A 232 -6.20 -12.79 -27.87
N ALA A 233 -5.22 -12.54 -28.74
CA ALA A 233 -5.12 -13.20 -30.04
C ALA A 233 -5.04 -14.72 -29.91
N ARG A 234 -4.23 -15.24 -28.97
CA ARG A 234 -4.15 -16.68 -28.69
C ARG A 234 -5.45 -17.28 -28.18
N LEU A 235 -6.24 -16.55 -27.39
CA LEU A 235 -7.57 -17.00 -26.97
C LEU A 235 -8.55 -17.15 -28.16
N MET A 236 -8.37 -16.37 -29.22
CA MET A 236 -9.17 -16.49 -30.45
C MET A 236 -8.68 -17.58 -31.39
N ILE A 237 -7.35 -17.71 -31.54
CA ILE A 237 -6.73 -18.66 -32.49
C ILE A 237 -6.65 -20.08 -31.91
N ALA A 238 -6.31 -20.20 -30.63
CA ALA A 238 -6.07 -21.47 -29.95
C ALA A 238 -6.54 -21.41 -28.48
N PRO A 239 -7.85 -21.27 -28.21
CA PRO A 239 -8.40 -21.02 -26.86
C PRO A 239 -8.00 -22.06 -25.82
N HIS A 240 -7.94 -23.34 -26.20
CA HIS A 240 -7.55 -24.43 -25.29
C HIS A 240 -6.07 -24.34 -24.91
N LEU A 241 -5.18 -24.09 -25.88
CA LEU A 241 -3.75 -23.88 -25.62
C LEU A 241 -3.51 -22.63 -24.78
N ALA A 242 -4.24 -21.55 -25.04
CA ALA A 242 -4.15 -20.34 -24.24
C ALA A 242 -4.57 -20.61 -22.78
N ARG A 243 -5.72 -21.26 -22.55
CA ARG A 243 -6.15 -21.65 -21.20
C ARG A 243 -5.16 -22.60 -20.52
N PHE A 244 -4.55 -23.51 -21.29
CA PHE A 244 -3.54 -24.42 -20.79
C PHE A 244 -2.29 -23.72 -20.23
N LEU A 245 -1.83 -22.66 -20.91
CA LEU A 245 -0.62 -21.93 -20.54
C LEU A 245 -0.83 -20.88 -19.42
N SER A 246 -2.07 -20.54 -19.08
CA SER A 246 -2.35 -19.74 -17.87
C SER A 246 -2.40 -20.69 -16.69
N SER A 247 -1.58 -20.41 -15.68
CA SER A 247 -1.42 -21.13 -14.40
C SER A 247 -2.71 -21.36 -13.58
N ASP A 248 -3.88 -21.02 -14.12
CA ASP A 248 -5.21 -21.30 -13.59
C ASP A 248 -5.62 -22.77 -13.67
N LEU A 249 -4.71 -23.66 -14.09
CA LEU A 249 -4.92 -25.10 -14.18
C LEU A 249 -4.07 -25.90 -13.20
N ASP A 250 -3.83 -25.38 -11.99
CA ASP A 250 -3.58 -26.25 -10.82
C ASP A 250 -4.89 -26.98 -10.44
N SER A 251 -5.38 -27.76 -11.40
CA SER A 251 -6.45 -28.72 -11.21
C SER A 251 -5.83 -30.08 -10.93
N SER A 252 -6.50 -30.91 -10.13
CA SER A 252 -6.04 -32.25 -9.75
C SER A 252 -5.75 -33.21 -10.91
N HIS A 253 -6.11 -32.84 -12.14
CA HIS A 253 -6.08 -33.73 -13.31
C HIS A 253 -4.91 -33.49 -14.27
N PHE A 254 -4.34 -32.28 -14.32
CA PHE A 254 -3.29 -31.98 -15.31
C PHE A 254 -2.49 -30.74 -14.91
N THR A 255 -1.18 -30.88 -14.82
CA THR A 255 -0.20 -29.83 -14.46
C THR A 255 1.01 -29.92 -15.39
N VAL A 256 1.74 -28.80 -15.51
CA VAL A 256 3.01 -28.73 -16.24
C VAL A 256 4.09 -28.26 -15.29
N ARG A 257 5.21 -28.99 -15.23
CA ARG A 257 6.35 -28.62 -14.38
C ARG A 257 7.65 -28.70 -15.15
N GLU A 258 8.53 -27.78 -14.80
CA GLU A 258 9.94 -27.81 -15.19
C GLU A 258 10.75 -28.45 -14.07
N GLY A 259 11.70 -29.34 -14.41
CA GLY A 259 12.56 -29.98 -13.43
C GLY A 259 13.77 -30.68 -14.05
N ALA A 260 14.82 -30.87 -13.25
CA ALA A 260 16.04 -31.55 -13.69
C ALA A 260 15.81 -33.06 -13.87
N VAL A 261 16.60 -33.70 -14.75
CA VAL A 261 16.54 -35.17 -14.94
C VAL A 261 16.86 -35.89 -13.62
N PRO A 262 15.99 -36.79 -13.12
CA PRO A 262 16.29 -37.56 -11.93
C PRO A 262 17.48 -38.50 -12.19
N SER A 263 18.36 -38.65 -11.20
CA SER A 263 19.63 -39.38 -11.35
C SER A 263 19.49 -40.80 -11.91
N GLY A 264 18.41 -41.51 -11.56
CA GLY A 264 18.11 -42.86 -12.06
C GLY A 264 17.69 -42.96 -13.54
N TYR A 265 17.49 -41.81 -14.21
CA TYR A 265 17.11 -41.73 -15.62
C TYR A 265 18.15 -41.06 -16.50
N VAL A 266 19.28 -40.63 -15.94
CA VAL A 266 20.42 -40.16 -16.74
C VAL A 266 20.95 -41.32 -17.58
N GLY A 267 21.07 -41.12 -18.88
CA GLY A 267 21.46 -42.15 -19.85
C GLY A 267 20.31 -43.05 -20.32
N LYS A 268 19.09 -42.91 -19.78
CA LYS A 268 17.88 -43.57 -20.29
C LYS A 268 17.20 -42.74 -21.38
N THR A 269 16.32 -43.37 -22.14
CA THR A 269 15.55 -42.67 -23.17
C THR A 269 14.30 -41.98 -22.59
N ILE A 270 13.79 -40.97 -23.29
CA ILE A 270 12.50 -40.33 -22.96
C ILE A 270 11.38 -41.37 -22.85
N GLU A 271 11.34 -42.36 -23.74
CA GLU A 271 10.33 -43.41 -23.74
C GLU A 271 10.33 -44.21 -22.44
N GLN A 272 11.50 -44.62 -21.97
CA GLN A 272 11.65 -45.35 -20.71
C GLN A 272 11.21 -44.49 -19.52
N PHE A 273 11.62 -43.21 -19.50
CA PHE A 273 11.20 -42.30 -18.45
C PHE A 273 9.68 -42.11 -18.42
N GLY A 274 9.05 -41.91 -19.59
CA GLY A 274 7.60 -41.73 -19.68
C GLY A 274 6.81 -42.98 -19.30
N GLN A 275 7.30 -44.17 -19.65
CA GLN A 275 6.69 -45.45 -19.24
C GLN A 275 6.78 -45.67 -17.73
N ASP A 276 7.93 -45.38 -17.12
CA ASP A 276 8.16 -45.61 -15.69
C ASP A 276 7.43 -44.57 -14.82
N SER A 277 7.38 -43.30 -15.25
CA SER A 277 6.81 -42.19 -14.46
C SER A 277 5.34 -41.90 -14.74
N GLY A 278 4.81 -42.31 -15.90
CA GLY A 278 3.49 -41.89 -16.40
C GLY A 278 3.45 -40.43 -16.90
N ALA A 279 4.53 -39.66 -16.75
CA ALA A 279 4.58 -38.28 -17.19
C ALA A 279 4.87 -38.15 -18.69
N LEU A 280 4.19 -37.22 -19.35
CA LEU A 280 4.47 -36.85 -20.74
C LEU A 280 5.64 -35.84 -20.77
N VAL A 281 6.73 -36.20 -21.44
CA VAL A 281 7.82 -35.26 -21.72
C VAL A 281 7.45 -34.40 -22.93
N VAL A 282 7.17 -33.11 -22.70
CA VAL A 282 6.74 -32.17 -23.74
C VAL A 282 7.95 -31.63 -24.53
N ALA A 283 9.02 -31.27 -23.83
CA ALA A 283 10.25 -30.73 -24.39
C ALA A 283 11.44 -30.95 -23.45
N ILE A 284 12.66 -30.85 -23.99
CA ILE A 284 13.90 -30.87 -23.22
C ILE A 284 14.65 -29.56 -23.48
N TRP A 285 15.16 -28.91 -22.44
CA TRP A 285 16.17 -27.86 -22.55
C TRP A 285 17.56 -28.45 -22.33
N ARG A 286 18.40 -28.37 -23.35
CA ARG A 286 19.82 -28.74 -23.31
C ARG A 286 20.63 -27.56 -23.80
N ASP A 287 21.63 -27.13 -23.03
CA ASP A 287 22.47 -25.97 -23.36
C ASP A 287 21.64 -24.70 -23.70
N ASN A 288 20.55 -24.48 -22.96
CA ASN A 288 19.60 -23.37 -23.14
C ASN A 288 18.85 -23.38 -24.49
N GLN A 289 18.82 -24.51 -25.19
CA GLN A 289 18.03 -24.72 -26.41
C GLN A 289 16.92 -25.73 -26.18
N ALA A 290 15.71 -25.39 -26.63
CA ALA A 290 14.58 -26.31 -26.58
C ALA A 290 14.71 -27.35 -27.71
N LEU A 291 14.87 -28.60 -27.33
CA LEU A 291 14.89 -29.76 -28.20
C LEU A 291 13.52 -30.42 -28.22
N ARG A 292 13.15 -30.95 -29.39
CA ARG A 292 11.95 -31.77 -29.55
C ARG A 292 12.14 -33.11 -28.81
N ALA A 293 11.24 -33.42 -27.88
CA ALA A 293 11.23 -34.70 -27.18
C ALA A 293 10.94 -35.85 -28.17
N ARG A 294 11.97 -36.62 -28.55
CA ARG A 294 11.82 -37.85 -29.34
C ARG A 294 11.91 -39.06 -28.41
N PRO A 295 11.10 -40.13 -28.60
CA PRO A 295 11.12 -41.29 -27.72
C PRO A 295 12.51 -41.90 -27.50
N GLN A 296 13.38 -41.87 -28.52
CA GLN A 296 14.73 -42.41 -28.48
C GLN A 296 15.81 -41.44 -27.96
N GLU A 297 15.46 -40.18 -27.69
CA GLU A 297 16.42 -39.20 -27.18
C GLU A 297 16.88 -39.60 -25.78
N VAL A 298 18.19 -39.57 -25.56
CA VAL A 298 18.80 -39.94 -24.29
C VAL A 298 18.86 -38.73 -23.36
N LEU A 299 18.41 -38.90 -22.12
CA LEU A 299 18.40 -37.87 -21.10
C LEU A 299 19.80 -37.66 -20.50
N LEU A 300 20.26 -36.42 -20.47
CA LEU A 300 21.54 -36.04 -19.85
C LEU A 300 21.33 -35.39 -18.48
N SER A 301 22.33 -35.42 -17.61
CA SER A 301 22.27 -34.79 -16.30
C SER A 301 22.16 -33.26 -16.36
N THR A 302 22.53 -32.65 -17.49
CA THR A 302 22.44 -31.20 -17.75
C THR A 302 21.10 -30.78 -18.34
N ASP A 303 20.23 -31.73 -18.65
CA ASP A 303 18.95 -31.44 -19.27
C ASP A 303 17.93 -30.97 -18.23
N THR A 304 17.08 -30.04 -18.67
CA THR A 304 15.88 -29.66 -17.94
C THR A 304 14.65 -30.16 -18.71
N LEU A 305 13.77 -30.90 -18.03
CA LEU A 305 12.58 -31.48 -18.63
C LEU A 305 11.37 -30.57 -18.41
N LEU A 306 10.58 -30.38 -19.46
CA LEU A 306 9.22 -29.84 -19.37
C LEU A 306 8.24 -31.01 -19.40
N LEU A 307 7.62 -31.30 -18.27
CA LEU A 307 6.75 -32.45 -18.07
C LEU A 307 5.30 -32.03 -17.96
N ALA A 308 4.39 -32.84 -18.48
CA ALA A 308 2.94 -32.69 -18.33
C ALA A 308 2.32 -33.99 -17.82
N GLY A 309 1.39 -33.89 -16.88
CA GLY A 309 0.73 -35.04 -16.26
C GLY A 309 -0.06 -34.65 -15.03
N THR A 310 -0.50 -35.60 -14.22
CA THR A 310 -1.05 -35.35 -12.88
C THR A 310 0.04 -34.87 -11.92
N ALA A 311 -0.36 -34.23 -10.82
CA ALA A 311 0.59 -33.74 -9.81
C ALA A 311 1.49 -34.86 -9.25
N ALA A 312 1.00 -36.10 -9.18
CA ALA A 312 1.76 -37.26 -8.72
C ALA A 312 2.81 -37.71 -9.76
N GLU A 313 2.44 -37.76 -11.05
CA GLU A 313 3.33 -38.19 -12.14
C GLU A 313 4.51 -37.23 -12.33
N VAL A 314 4.28 -35.92 -12.15
CA VAL A 314 5.35 -34.92 -12.30
C VAL A 314 6.11 -34.61 -11.01
N ALA A 315 5.71 -35.16 -9.85
CA ALA A 315 6.33 -34.86 -8.56
C ALA A 315 7.75 -35.43 -8.40
N GLY A 316 8.07 -36.52 -9.12
CA GLY A 316 9.37 -37.19 -9.04
C GLY A 316 10.54 -36.42 -9.68
N VAL A 317 10.27 -35.26 -10.27
CA VAL A 317 11.23 -34.46 -11.02
C VAL A 317 11.38 -33.09 -10.35
N GLY A 318 12.33 -33.01 -9.43
CA GLY A 318 12.70 -31.76 -8.75
C GLY A 318 12.97 -31.91 -7.25
N SER A 319 14.25 -32.01 -6.91
CA SER A 319 14.87 -31.38 -5.74
C SER A 319 16.17 -30.74 -6.17
#